data_AF-A0A3B9LAJ0-F1
#
_entry.id   AF-A0A3B9LAJ0-F1
#
_cell.length_a   1.000
_cell.length_b   1.000
_cell.length_c   1.000
_cell.angle_alpha   90.00
_cell.angle_beta   90.00
_cell.angle_gamma   90.00
#
_symmetry.space_group_name_H-M   'P 1'
#
loop_
_entity.id
_entity.type
_entity.pdbx_description
1 polymer ?
#
loop_
_entity_poly.entity_id
_entity_poly.type
_entity_poly.pdbx_seq_one_letter_code
_entity_poly.pdbx_strand_id
1 'polypeptide(L)'
;MHNHQSCYSRWTWIVALVLALILLLMLLTGNGPSRDCCGSATPVEAATAATESFGFTAHCNDFTSKGDASAWAAHADKLKSILCSGEALQAEGDEKHALLTGVVESDAAKVKLGEEIQAIFGANIALENQTSVKAAEPVVIDQTPIDQAPTSAKLYFDIAKSNLPSSSNDTLAPIVTWLKAHPNAKVVISGFHDASGNKELNHQIA
;
A
#
# COMPACT_ATOMS: atom_id res chain seq x y z
N MET A 1 28.97 -75.86 31.48
CA MET A 1 27.95 -74.94 30.91
C MET A 1 28.68 -73.96 30.02
N HIS A 2 28.57 -74.14 28.71
CA HIS A 2 29.36 -73.42 27.71
C HIS A 2 28.85 -71.98 27.60
N ASN A 3 29.68 -71.03 28.03
CA ASN A 3 29.45 -69.61 27.79
C ASN A 3 29.59 -69.36 26.28
N HIS A 4 28.47 -69.13 25.61
CA HIS A 4 28.44 -68.67 24.23
C HIS A 4 29.03 -67.24 24.16
N GLN A 5 30.34 -67.13 23.98
CA GLN A 5 30.95 -65.89 23.51
C GLN A 5 30.68 -65.80 22.00
N SER A 6 29.59 -65.14 21.65
CA SER A 6 29.26 -64.82 20.27
C SER A 6 30.28 -63.82 19.72
N CYS A 7 31.08 -64.23 18.73
CA CYS A 7 31.93 -63.34 17.93
C CYS A 7 31.05 -62.36 17.15
N TYR A 8 30.78 -61.18 17.73
CA TYR A 8 30.16 -60.09 16.99
C TYR A 8 31.19 -59.50 16.03
N SER A 9 30.90 -59.59 14.73
CA SER A 9 31.70 -58.95 13.68
C SER A 9 31.67 -57.42 13.87
N ARG A 10 32.72 -56.72 13.45
CA ARG A 10 32.75 -55.25 13.40
C ARG A 10 31.52 -54.67 12.68
N TRP A 11 30.96 -55.44 11.74
CA TRP A 11 29.75 -55.11 11.01
C TRP A 11 28.48 -55.12 11.89
N THR A 12 28.38 -56.03 12.85
CA THR A 12 27.26 -56.08 13.81
C THR A 12 27.32 -54.91 14.80
N TRP A 13 28.52 -54.48 15.17
CA TRP A 13 28.72 -53.28 15.99
C TRP A 13 28.35 -52.00 15.25
N ILE A 14 28.64 -51.90 13.95
CA ILE A 14 28.22 -50.77 13.11
C ILE A 14 26.70 -50.70 13.03
N VAL A 15 26.02 -51.82 12.79
CA VAL A 15 24.55 -51.89 12.74
C VAL A 15 23.93 -51.52 14.09
N ALA A 16 24.52 -51.98 15.20
CA ALA A 16 24.06 -51.63 16.54
C ALA A 16 24.21 -50.12 16.84
N LEU A 17 25.32 -49.50 16.43
CA LEU A 17 25.53 -48.06 16.58
C LEU A 17 24.58 -47.23 15.72
N VAL A 18 24.31 -47.66 14.48
CA VAL A 18 23.35 -47.00 13.60
C VAL A 18 21.93 -47.10 14.17
N LEU A 19 21.52 -48.26 14.68
CA LEU A 19 20.23 -48.41 15.36
C LEU A 19 20.13 -47.55 16.62
N ALA A 20 21.19 -47.51 17.43
CA ALA A 20 21.23 -46.65 18.62
C ALA A 20 21.15 -45.16 18.26
N LEU A 21 21.83 -44.73 17.19
CA LEU A 21 21.76 -43.36 16.66
C LEU A 21 20.36 -43.02 16.16
N ILE A 22 19.71 -43.93 15.42
CA ILE A 22 18.33 -43.74 14.93
C ILE A 22 17.36 -43.64 16.11
N LEU A 23 17.51 -44.49 17.13
CA LEU A 23 16.68 -44.40 18.34
C LEU A 23 16.92 -43.11 19.12
N LEU A 24 18.17 -42.64 19.20
CA LEU A 24 18.52 -41.35 19.80
C LEU A 24 17.91 -40.19 18.99
N LEU A 25 17.94 -40.25 17.66
CA LEU A 25 17.32 -39.25 16.79
C LEU A 25 15.80 -39.26 16.94
N MET A 26 15.16 -40.43 17.02
CA MET A 26 13.72 -40.53 17.29
C MET A 26 13.35 -40.01 18.69
N LEU A 27 14.24 -40.19 19.68
CA LEU A 27 14.07 -39.65 21.03
C LEU A 27 14.24 -38.12 21.06
N LEU A 28 15.20 -37.57 20.32
CA LEU A 28 15.47 -36.13 20.22
C LEU A 28 14.42 -35.39 19.38
N THR A 29 13.79 -36.06 18.41
CA THR A 29 12.78 -35.47 17.51
C THR A 29 11.34 -35.63 18.01
N GLY A 30 11.14 -36.20 19.21
CA GLY A 30 9.83 -36.26 19.88
C GLY A 30 8.79 -37.20 19.23
N ASN A 31 9.16 -37.93 18.18
CA ASN A 31 8.28 -38.90 17.50
C ASN A 31 8.35 -40.27 18.18
N GLY A 32 7.84 -40.35 19.40
CA GLY A 32 7.57 -41.62 20.07
C GLY A 32 6.39 -42.37 19.42
N PRO A 33 6.39 -43.71 19.38
CA PRO A 33 5.24 -44.48 18.94
C PRO A 33 4.09 -44.29 19.94
N SER A 34 3.01 -43.69 19.43
CA SER A 34 1.66 -43.54 19.97
C SER A 34 1.43 -44.00 21.42
N ARG A 35 1.27 -43.04 22.34
CA ARG A 35 0.55 -43.27 23.60
C ARG A 35 -0.72 -42.43 23.60
N ASP A 36 -1.79 -42.99 23.06
CA ASP A 36 -3.11 -42.79 23.63
C ASP A 36 -3.05 -43.27 25.08
N CYS A 37 -3.16 -42.38 26.05
CA CYS A 37 -3.82 -42.61 27.34
C CYS A 37 -3.65 -41.43 28.33
N CYS A 38 -4.81 -40.89 28.69
CA CYS A 38 -5.15 -40.24 29.97
C CYS A 38 -4.50 -38.90 30.33
N GLY A 39 -5.39 -37.92 30.53
CA GLY A 39 -5.08 -36.62 31.07
C GLY A 39 -4.68 -36.63 32.54
N SER A 40 -3.90 -35.62 32.92
CA SER A 40 -4.15 -34.70 34.02
C SER A 40 -3.02 -33.66 34.04
N ALA A 41 -3.39 -32.42 34.31
CA ALA A 41 -2.59 -31.21 34.19
C ALA A 41 -1.31 -31.21 35.05
N THR A 42 -0.16 -30.78 34.49
CA THR A 42 0.87 -29.93 35.12
C THR A 42 1.94 -29.47 34.10
N PRO A 43 2.79 -28.48 34.43
CA PRO A 43 2.98 -27.25 33.66
C PRO A 43 3.70 -27.47 32.32
N VAL A 44 3.27 -26.71 31.31
CA VAL A 44 4.00 -26.60 30.04
C VAL A 44 5.29 -25.83 30.31
N GLU A 45 6.36 -26.57 30.60
CA GLU A 45 7.71 -26.09 30.47
C GLU A 45 7.96 -25.90 28.97
N ALA A 46 8.06 -24.62 28.61
CA ALA A 46 8.11 -24.13 27.25
C ALA A 46 9.23 -24.82 26.48
N ALA A 47 8.84 -25.71 25.56
CA ALA A 47 9.63 -25.92 24.36
C ALA A 47 9.81 -24.53 23.75
N THR A 48 11.06 -24.06 23.70
CA THR A 48 11.47 -22.90 22.92
C THR A 48 11.20 -23.24 21.46
N ALA A 49 9.94 -23.06 21.06
CA ALA A 49 9.54 -22.88 19.68
C ALA A 49 10.50 -21.83 19.15
N ALA A 50 11.27 -22.18 18.11
CA ALA A 50 12.01 -21.21 17.35
C ALA A 50 10.99 -20.12 17.00
N THR A 51 11.11 -18.97 17.66
CA THR A 51 10.17 -17.87 17.50
C THR A 51 10.39 -17.40 16.07
N GLU A 52 9.53 -17.85 15.15
CA GLU A 52 9.53 -17.32 13.81
C GLU A 52 9.37 -15.81 13.94
N SER A 53 10.31 -15.06 13.35
CA SER A 53 10.32 -13.60 13.39
C SER A 53 8.97 -13.09 12.89
N PHE A 54 8.37 -12.16 13.62
CA PHE A 54 7.06 -11.65 13.27
C PHE A 54 7.08 -10.97 11.90
N GLY A 55 6.07 -11.26 11.09
CA GLY A 55 5.83 -10.60 9.81
C GLY A 55 4.34 -10.55 9.49
N PHE A 56 3.90 -9.52 8.79
CA PHE A 56 2.50 -9.34 8.41
C PHE A 56 2.35 -8.87 6.98
N THR A 57 1.19 -9.20 6.41
CA THR A 57 0.71 -8.67 5.14
C THR A 57 -0.75 -8.28 5.32
N ALA A 58 -1.08 -7.06 4.95
CA ALA A 58 -2.40 -6.48 5.11
C ALA A 58 -2.87 -5.83 3.81
N HIS A 59 -4.14 -6.04 3.50
CA HIS A 59 -4.88 -5.36 2.44
C HIS A 59 -6.26 -4.96 2.98
N CYS A 60 -7.08 -4.31 2.15
CA CYS A 60 -8.41 -3.85 2.58
C CYS A 60 -9.28 -4.97 3.19
N ASN A 61 -9.22 -6.19 2.64
CA ASN A 61 -10.13 -7.28 3.03
C ASN A 61 -9.53 -8.26 4.04
N ASP A 62 -8.23 -8.51 4.01
CA ASP A 62 -7.60 -9.48 4.92
C ASP A 62 -6.33 -8.93 5.57
N PHE A 63 -6.02 -9.55 6.70
CA PHE A 63 -4.77 -9.36 7.43
C PHE A 63 -4.23 -10.75 7.74
N THR A 64 -2.98 -10.99 7.35
CA THR A 64 -2.28 -12.25 7.61
C THR A 64 -0.99 -11.94 8.35
N SER A 65 -0.60 -12.83 9.27
CA SER A 65 0.63 -12.70 10.04
C SER A 65 1.28 -14.05 10.24
N LYS A 66 2.60 -14.02 10.44
CA LYS A 66 3.45 -15.15 10.83
C LYS A 66 4.18 -14.77 12.11
N GLY A 67 4.55 -15.76 12.93
CA GLY A 67 5.14 -15.51 14.25
C GLY A 67 4.12 -15.01 15.28
N ASP A 68 4.61 -14.36 16.34
CA ASP A 68 3.75 -13.83 17.42
C ASP A 68 3.13 -12.48 17.04
N ALA A 69 1.85 -12.49 16.67
CA ALA A 69 1.08 -11.31 16.29
C ALA A 69 0.29 -10.66 17.44
N SER A 70 0.49 -11.09 18.68
CA SER A 70 -0.33 -10.66 19.82
C SER A 70 -0.28 -9.14 20.07
N ALA A 71 0.85 -8.50 19.81
CA ALA A 71 1.00 -7.04 19.85
C ALA A 71 0.31 -6.30 18.68
N TRP A 72 0.08 -6.99 17.56
CA TRP A 72 -0.40 -6.42 16.30
C TRP A 72 -1.89 -6.59 16.06
N ALA A 73 -2.53 -7.52 16.77
CA ALA A 73 -3.97 -7.80 16.65
C ALA A 73 -4.83 -6.53 16.85
N ALA A 74 -4.43 -5.63 17.74
CA ALA A 74 -5.14 -4.36 17.99
C ALA A 74 -5.01 -3.33 16.83
N HIS A 75 -3.99 -3.49 15.98
CA HIS A 75 -3.70 -2.60 14.86
C HIS A 75 -4.34 -3.09 13.56
N ALA A 76 -4.63 -4.39 13.45
CA ALA A 76 -5.15 -5.03 12.24
C ALA A 76 -6.45 -4.38 11.71
N ASP A 77 -7.42 -4.10 12.58
CA ASP A 77 -8.71 -3.51 12.15
C ASP A 77 -8.56 -2.05 11.69
N LYS A 78 -7.74 -1.27 12.39
CA LYS A 78 -7.43 0.11 11.99
C LYS A 78 -6.67 0.15 10.67
N LEU A 79 -5.72 -0.77 10.49
CA LEU A 79 -4.92 -0.88 9.28
C LEU A 79 -5.80 -1.23 8.08
N LYS A 80 -6.69 -2.24 8.19
CA LYS A 80 -7.67 -2.58 7.15
C LYS A 80 -8.56 -1.39 6.77
N SER A 81 -9.10 -0.68 7.78
CA SER A 81 -9.94 0.50 7.56
C SER A 81 -9.23 1.59 6.75
N ILE A 82 -7.93 1.81 6.99
CA ILE A 82 -7.14 2.80 6.26
C ILE A 82 -6.81 2.31 4.85
N LEU A 83 -6.42 1.05 4.69
CA LEU A 83 -6.08 0.47 3.38
C LEU A 83 -7.29 0.42 2.43
N CYS A 84 -8.52 0.38 2.95
CA CYS A 84 -9.73 0.48 2.12
C CYS A 84 -10.00 1.89 1.55
N SER A 85 -9.28 2.93 2.01
CA SER A 85 -9.49 4.30 1.55
C SER A 85 -8.81 4.62 0.21
N GLY A 86 -7.91 3.76 -0.26
CA GLY A 86 -7.16 3.94 -1.51
C GLY A 86 -7.24 2.72 -2.43
N GLU A 87 -6.70 2.88 -3.63
CA GLU A 87 -6.80 1.88 -4.69
C GLU A 87 -5.60 0.91 -4.60
N ALA A 88 -5.88 -0.38 -4.45
CA ALA A 88 -4.87 -1.44 -4.32
C ALA A 88 -3.81 -1.19 -3.22
N LEU A 89 -4.18 -0.49 -2.14
CA LEU A 89 -3.30 -0.24 -1.00
C LEU A 89 -3.00 -1.54 -0.23
N GLN A 90 -1.71 -1.76 0.04
CA GLN A 90 -1.20 -2.93 0.73
C GLN A 90 -0.06 -2.51 1.67
N ALA A 91 -0.03 -3.11 2.86
CA ALA A 91 1.05 -2.94 3.81
C ALA A 91 1.68 -4.30 4.13
N GLU A 92 3.01 -4.37 4.03
CA GLU A 92 3.78 -5.55 4.39
C GLU A 92 4.90 -5.13 5.34
N GLY A 93 5.22 -5.94 6.34
CA GLY A 93 6.26 -5.56 7.27
C GLY A 93 6.58 -6.59 8.32
N ASP A 94 7.52 -6.20 9.17
CA ASP A 94 8.01 -6.96 10.31
C ASP A 94 8.04 -6.07 11.57
N GLU A 95 8.78 -6.51 12.59
CA GLU A 95 8.91 -5.81 13.88
C GLU A 95 9.59 -4.43 13.79
N LYS A 96 10.27 -4.12 12.68
CA LYS A 96 11.12 -2.94 12.53
C LYS A 96 10.88 -2.16 11.24
N HIS A 97 10.35 -2.79 10.20
CA HIS A 97 10.10 -2.16 8.91
C HIS A 97 8.67 -2.41 8.46
N ALA A 98 8.05 -1.40 7.85
CA ALA A 98 6.78 -1.53 7.18
C ALA A 98 6.87 -0.87 5.81
N LEU A 99 6.54 -1.61 4.76
CA LEU A 99 6.44 -1.16 3.40
C LEU A 99 4.97 -0.92 3.05
N LEU A 100 4.64 0.29 2.61
CA LEU A 100 3.32 0.65 2.13
C LEU A 100 3.34 0.85 0.61
N THR A 101 2.52 0.09 -0.10
CA THR A 101 2.39 0.16 -1.57
C THR A 101 0.93 0.39 -1.97
N GLY A 102 0.73 0.76 -3.23
CA GLY A 102 -0.59 0.98 -3.83
C GLY A 102 -0.74 2.37 -4.42
N VAL A 103 -1.98 2.76 -4.71
CA VAL A 103 -2.31 3.97 -5.46
C VAL A 103 -3.14 4.93 -4.60
N VAL A 104 -2.72 6.19 -4.54
CA VAL A 104 -3.39 7.25 -3.76
C VAL A 104 -3.77 8.43 -4.64
N GLU A 105 -4.91 9.07 -4.38
CA GLU A 105 -5.50 10.10 -5.25
C GLU A 105 -4.67 11.40 -5.37
N SER A 106 -3.72 11.65 -4.47
CA SER A 106 -2.85 12.85 -4.51
C SER A 106 -1.62 12.73 -3.61
N ASP A 107 -0.63 13.60 -3.80
CA ASP A 107 0.53 13.73 -2.89
C ASP A 107 0.11 14.10 -1.45
N ALA A 108 -0.95 14.91 -1.30
CA ALA A 108 -1.49 15.24 0.03
C ALA A 108 -2.07 13.99 0.72
N ALA A 109 -2.77 13.12 -0.03
CA ALA A 109 -3.26 11.85 0.48
C ALA A 109 -2.10 10.90 0.84
N LYS A 110 -1.01 10.90 0.06
CA LYS A 110 0.20 10.13 0.34
C LYS A 110 0.82 10.50 1.70
N VAL A 111 0.97 11.80 1.96
CA VAL A 111 1.53 12.31 3.23
C VAL A 111 0.64 11.91 4.40
N LYS A 112 -0.67 12.20 4.30
CA LYS A 112 -1.64 11.89 5.36
C LYS A 112 -1.71 10.39 5.68
N LEU A 113 -1.72 9.55 4.65
CA LEU A 113 -1.73 8.09 4.79
C LEU A 113 -0.48 7.58 5.53
N GLY A 114 0.69 8.14 5.21
CA GLY A 114 1.93 7.84 5.91
C GLY A 114 1.89 8.22 7.39
N GLU A 115 1.36 9.40 7.71
CA GLU A 115 1.20 9.86 9.10
C GLU A 115 0.24 8.98 9.91
N GLU A 116 -0.91 8.62 9.34
CA GLU A 116 -1.90 7.77 9.99
C GLU A 116 -1.35 6.36 10.27
N ILE A 117 -0.64 5.77 9.30
CA ILE A 117 -0.04 4.44 9.46
C ILE A 117 1.16 4.48 10.41
N GLN A 118 2.01 5.51 10.35
CA GLN A 118 3.10 5.69 11.31
C GLN A 118 2.56 5.88 12.74
N ALA A 119 1.42 6.55 12.91
CA ALA A 119 0.76 6.68 14.21
C ALA A 119 0.22 5.34 14.74
N ILE A 120 -0.16 4.41 13.86
CA ILE A 120 -0.56 3.05 14.23
C ILE A 120 0.65 2.21 14.65
N PHE A 121 1.74 2.27 13.89
CA PHE A 121 2.94 1.45 14.15
C PHE A 121 3.84 2.03 15.25
N GLY A 122 3.71 3.33 15.54
CA GLY A 122 4.58 4.04 16.48
C GLY A 122 5.97 4.33 15.90
N ALA A 123 6.77 5.12 16.63
CA ALA A 123 8.06 5.63 16.13
C ALA A 123 9.17 4.57 16.01
N ASN A 124 8.93 3.34 16.48
CA ASN A 124 9.92 2.27 16.51
C ASN A 124 10.00 1.47 15.20
N ILE A 125 9.08 1.73 14.27
CA ILE A 125 9.00 1.04 12.97
C ILE A 125 9.29 2.03 11.85
N ALA A 126 10.24 1.69 10.99
CA ALA A 126 10.57 2.44 9.80
C ALA A 126 9.50 2.21 8.73
N LEU A 127 8.66 3.21 8.47
CA LEU A 127 7.66 3.17 7.41
C LEU A 127 8.25 3.64 6.08
N GLU A 128 8.31 2.75 5.10
CA GLU A 128 8.68 3.05 3.72
C GLU A 128 7.41 3.25 2.88
N ASN A 129 7.03 4.50 2.64
CA ASN A 129 5.85 4.84 1.85
C ASN A 129 6.17 4.89 0.35
N GLN A 130 6.03 3.74 -0.30
CA GLN A 130 6.18 3.55 -1.74
C GLN A 130 4.85 3.66 -2.51
N THR A 131 3.83 4.31 -1.95
CA THR A 131 2.58 4.54 -2.70
C THR A 131 2.83 5.44 -3.91
N SER A 132 2.22 5.09 -5.03
CA SER A 132 2.21 5.95 -6.22
C SER A 132 1.00 6.87 -6.13
N VAL A 133 1.19 8.14 -6.48
CA VAL A 133 0.03 8.99 -6.76
C VAL A 133 -0.62 8.44 -8.03
N LYS A 134 -1.94 8.31 -8.00
CA LYS A 134 -2.76 8.03 -9.17
C LYS A 134 -2.35 9.05 -10.20
N ALA A 135 -1.67 8.58 -11.24
CA ALA A 135 -1.48 9.41 -12.41
C ALA A 135 -2.89 9.86 -12.76
N ALA A 136 -3.14 11.17 -12.76
CA ALA A 136 -4.31 11.70 -13.43
C ALA A 136 -4.30 10.98 -14.77
N GLU A 137 -5.34 10.17 -15.05
CA GLU A 137 -5.45 9.52 -16.34
C GLU A 137 -5.09 10.60 -17.34
N PRO A 138 -4.07 10.38 -18.21
CA PRO A 138 -3.80 11.36 -19.24
C PRO A 138 -5.15 11.56 -19.87
N VAL A 139 -5.70 12.78 -19.76
CA VAL A 139 -7.00 13.10 -20.31
C VAL A 139 -6.95 12.49 -21.69
N VAL A 140 -7.69 11.40 -21.88
CA VAL A 140 -7.74 10.75 -23.17
C VAL A 140 -8.49 11.79 -23.95
N ILE A 141 -7.72 12.65 -24.60
CA ILE A 141 -8.16 13.43 -25.75
C ILE A 141 -8.65 12.35 -26.68
N ASP A 142 -9.95 12.10 -26.59
CA ASP A 142 -10.69 11.27 -27.50
C ASP A 142 -10.18 11.67 -28.90
N GLN A 143 -9.46 10.77 -29.54
CA GLN A 143 -8.74 11.05 -30.79
C GLN A 143 -9.72 11.13 -31.97
N THR A 144 -10.98 11.48 -31.73
CA THR A 144 -11.80 12.07 -32.77
C THR A 144 -11.06 13.31 -33.26
N PRO A 145 -10.78 13.43 -34.57
CA PRO A 145 -10.18 14.63 -35.12
C PRO A 145 -11.01 15.83 -34.67
N ILE A 146 -10.44 16.65 -33.79
CA ILE A 146 -11.03 17.92 -33.37
C ILE A 146 -10.78 18.95 -34.49
N ASP A 147 -11.07 18.59 -35.74
CA ASP A 147 -10.84 19.45 -36.90
C ASP A 147 -11.76 20.68 -36.85
N GLN A 148 -12.86 20.59 -36.10
CA GLN A 148 -13.75 21.71 -35.88
C GLN A 148 -13.28 22.58 -34.72
N ALA A 149 -12.99 23.85 -35.03
CA ALA A 149 -12.68 24.84 -34.01
C ALA A 149 -13.83 24.97 -32.98
N PRO A 150 -13.52 25.04 -31.67
CA PRO A 150 -14.51 25.22 -30.63
C PRO A 150 -15.23 26.57 -30.77
N THR A 151 -16.47 26.63 -30.29
CA THR A 151 -17.24 27.87 -30.27
C THR A 151 -16.59 28.90 -29.34
N SER A 152 -16.82 30.19 -29.61
CA SER A 152 -16.29 31.27 -28.78
C SER A 152 -16.83 31.20 -27.34
N ALA A 153 -15.94 31.12 -26.37
CA ALA A 153 -16.28 31.25 -24.95
C ALA A 153 -16.58 32.69 -24.57
N LYS A 154 -17.48 32.90 -23.60
CA LYS A 154 -17.75 34.20 -22.97
C LYS A 154 -17.50 34.08 -21.47
N LEU A 155 -16.65 34.95 -20.94
CA LEU A 155 -16.44 35.10 -19.51
C LEU A 155 -17.02 36.44 -19.06
N TYR A 156 -17.78 36.39 -17.98
CA TYR A 156 -18.33 37.57 -17.35
C TYR A 156 -17.59 37.80 -16.04
N PHE A 157 -17.16 39.04 -15.84
CA PHE A 157 -16.45 39.48 -14.65
C PHE A 157 -17.41 40.23 -13.72
N ASP A 158 -17.09 40.21 -12.43
CA ASP A 158 -17.77 41.06 -11.45
C ASP A 158 -17.53 42.55 -11.76
N ILE A 159 -18.42 43.40 -11.23
CA ILE A 159 -18.34 44.86 -11.36
C ILE A 159 -16.96 45.35 -10.89
N ALA A 160 -16.27 46.07 -11.78
CA ALA A 160 -14.95 46.66 -11.54
C ALA A 160 -13.86 45.65 -11.09
N LYS A 161 -13.93 44.40 -11.55
CA LYS A 161 -12.90 43.37 -11.30
C LYS A 161 -12.38 42.75 -12.59
N SER A 162 -11.12 42.32 -12.55
CA SER A 162 -10.46 41.52 -13.60
C SER A 162 -10.07 40.10 -13.12
N ASN A 163 -10.48 39.72 -11.91
CA ASN A 163 -10.26 38.37 -11.40
C ASN A 163 -11.08 37.36 -12.20
N LEU A 164 -10.44 36.25 -12.59
CA LEU A 164 -11.11 35.15 -13.28
C LEU A 164 -12.29 34.62 -12.45
N PRO A 165 -13.50 34.49 -13.02
CA PRO A 165 -14.61 33.84 -12.33
C PRO A 165 -14.30 32.37 -12.03
N SER A 166 -14.96 31.80 -11.02
CA SER A 166 -14.75 30.38 -10.62
C SER A 166 -15.05 29.39 -11.75
N SER A 167 -15.95 29.75 -12.68
CA SER A 167 -16.29 28.95 -13.87
C SER A 167 -15.29 29.08 -15.04
N SER A 168 -14.21 29.84 -14.89
CA SER A 168 -13.26 30.10 -15.99
C SER A 168 -12.60 28.84 -16.51
N ASN A 169 -12.19 27.95 -15.61
CA ASN A 169 -11.51 26.72 -15.98
C ASN A 169 -12.42 25.84 -16.85
N ASP A 170 -13.67 25.64 -16.44
CA ASP A 170 -14.64 24.82 -17.18
C ASP A 170 -14.98 25.44 -18.54
N THR A 171 -15.13 26.76 -18.59
CA THR A 171 -15.48 27.48 -19.81
C THR A 171 -14.34 27.49 -20.84
N LEU A 172 -13.09 27.59 -20.39
CA LEU A 172 -11.91 27.69 -21.26
C LEU A 172 -11.27 26.34 -21.59
N ALA A 173 -11.50 25.29 -20.77
CA ALA A 173 -10.95 23.95 -20.97
C ALA A 173 -11.04 23.42 -22.42
N PRO A 174 -12.20 23.46 -23.12
CA PRO A 174 -12.29 22.93 -24.48
C PRO A 174 -11.43 23.71 -25.48
N ILE A 175 -11.32 25.04 -25.31
CA ILE A 175 -10.52 25.91 -26.19
C ILE A 175 -9.03 25.66 -25.97
N VAL A 176 -8.60 25.56 -24.72
CA VAL A 176 -7.20 25.28 -24.37
C VAL A 176 -6.77 23.90 -24.89
N THR A 177 -7.63 22.90 -24.74
CA THR A 177 -7.39 21.55 -25.27
C THR A 177 -7.24 21.58 -26.79
N TRP A 178 -8.12 22.29 -27.50
CA TRP A 178 -8.04 22.42 -28.96
C TRP A 178 -6.79 23.16 -29.44
N LEU A 179 -6.41 24.26 -28.76
CA LEU A 179 -5.21 25.04 -29.11
C LEU A 179 -3.92 24.24 -28.91
N LYS A 180 -3.85 23.37 -27.90
CA LYS A 180 -2.70 22.46 -27.70
C LYS A 180 -2.55 21.47 -28.86
N ALA A 181 -3.66 21.01 -29.44
CA ALA A 181 -3.66 20.13 -30.61
C ALA A 181 -3.36 20.89 -31.93
N HIS A 182 -3.54 22.21 -31.96
CA HIS A 182 -3.36 23.05 -33.14
C HIS A 182 -2.36 24.19 -32.90
N PRO A 183 -1.04 23.91 -32.84
CA PRO A 183 -0.02 24.91 -32.50
C PRO A 183 0.08 26.08 -33.51
N ASN A 184 -0.43 25.89 -34.74
CA ASN A 184 -0.49 26.92 -35.76
C ASN A 184 -1.77 27.76 -35.71
N ALA A 185 -2.73 27.41 -34.85
CA ALA A 185 -3.97 28.16 -34.72
C ALA A 185 -3.73 29.48 -33.96
N LYS A 186 -4.52 30.49 -34.31
CA LYS A 186 -4.50 31.81 -33.68
C LYS A 186 -5.76 32.00 -32.86
N VAL A 187 -5.60 32.51 -31.64
CA VAL A 187 -6.70 32.91 -30.77
C VAL A 187 -6.75 34.42 -30.67
N VAL A 188 -7.95 34.98 -30.67
CA VAL A 188 -8.21 36.40 -30.40
C VAL A 188 -8.94 36.51 -29.09
N ILE A 189 -8.39 37.29 -28.16
CA ILE A 189 -9.01 37.61 -26.87
C ILE A 189 -9.46 39.06 -26.95
N SER A 190 -10.74 39.32 -26.69
CA SER A 190 -11.33 40.66 -26.74
C SER A 190 -12.04 40.96 -25.43
N GLY A 191 -11.62 42.03 -24.77
CA GLY A 191 -12.27 42.59 -23.59
C GLY A 191 -13.41 43.53 -23.98
N PHE A 192 -14.51 43.46 -23.25
CA PHE A 192 -15.64 44.38 -23.39
C PHE A 192 -15.97 44.95 -22.02
N HIS A 193 -16.19 46.27 -21.96
CA HIS A 193 -16.70 46.97 -20.80
C HIS A 193 -18.06 47.59 -21.14
N ASP A 194 -18.88 47.84 -20.13
CA ASP A 194 -20.12 48.58 -20.33
C ASP A 194 -19.85 50.10 -20.46
N ALA A 195 -20.83 50.86 -20.95
CA ALA A 195 -20.68 52.30 -21.20
C ALA A 195 -20.82 53.16 -19.92
N SER A 196 -21.11 52.56 -18.76
CA SER A 196 -21.36 53.29 -17.52
C SER A 196 -20.04 53.65 -16.82
N GLY A 197 -20.04 54.76 -16.09
CA GLY A 197 -18.88 55.17 -15.30
C GLY A 197 -17.77 55.87 -16.10
N ASN A 198 -16.53 55.72 -15.65
CA ASN A 198 -15.38 56.41 -16.21
C ASN A 198 -14.77 55.61 -17.37
N LYS A 199 -14.75 56.21 -18.57
CA LYS A 199 -14.24 55.56 -19.79
C LYS A 199 -12.78 55.11 -19.69
N GLU A 200 -11.91 55.91 -19.07
CA GLU A 200 -10.48 55.58 -18.92
C GLU A 200 -10.29 54.37 -18.01
N LEU A 201 -11.04 54.31 -16.90
CA LEU A 201 -11.02 53.15 -16.01
C LEU A 201 -11.55 51.89 -16.71
N ASN A 202 -12.62 52.04 -17.49
CA ASN A 202 -13.23 50.94 -18.22
C ASN A 202 -12.30 50.34 -19.29
N HIS A 203 -11.45 51.16 -19.92
CA HIS A 203 -10.41 50.68 -20.83
C HIS A 203 -9.25 49.95 -20.13
N GLN A 204 -8.96 50.28 -18.87
CA GLN A 204 -7.89 49.62 -18.11
C GLN A 204 -8.28 48.23 -17.58
N ILE A 205 -9.57 48.00 -17.33
CA ILE A 205 -10.08 46.74 -16.75
C ILE A 205 -10.63 45.76 -17.80
N ALA A 206 -10.75 46.19 -19.06
CA ALA A 206 -11.15 45.35 -20.19
C ALA A 206 -9.95 44.64 -20.82
#